data_AF-A0A538HFT0-F1
#
_entry.id   AF-A0A538HFT0-F1
#
_cell.length_a   1.000
_cell.length_b   1.000
_cell.length_c   1.000
_cell.angle_alpha   90.00
_cell.angle_beta   90.00
_cell.angle_gamma   90.00
#
_symmetry.space_group_name_H-M   'P 1'
#
loop_
_entity.id
_entity.type
_entity.pdbx_description
1 polymer ?
#
loop_
_entity_poly.entity_id
_entity_poly.type
_entity_poly.pdbx_seq_one_letter_code
_entity_poly.pdbx_strand_id
1 'polypeptide(L)'
;MREAAGDRFDELELQSLVGFVMETDDVASTAEMMAGAFDTTPEEALDTPVVLVGTIDEMVERLQRRRARWALSYHVVPIEQMETFAPVVARLAGT
;
A
#
# COMPACT_ATOMS: atom_id res chain seq x y z
N MET A 1 -2.16 -9.06 -15.97
CA MET A 1 -3.43 -9.30 -15.22
C MET A 1 -4.66 -8.89 -16.00
N ARG A 2 -4.80 -7.61 -16.43
CA ARG A 2 -5.97 -7.16 -17.22
C ARG A 2 -6.25 -8.03 -18.45
N GLU A 3 -5.24 -8.24 -19.28
CA GLU A 3 -5.34 -9.10 -20.46
C GLU A 3 -5.75 -10.54 -20.13
N ALA A 4 -5.16 -11.13 -19.09
CA ALA A 4 -5.47 -12.49 -18.67
C ALA A 4 -6.89 -12.63 -18.07
N ALA A 5 -7.41 -11.57 -17.45
CA ALA A 5 -8.76 -11.54 -16.91
C ALA A 5 -9.79 -11.30 -18.00
N GLY A 6 -9.53 -10.45 -18.99
CA GLY A 6 -10.49 -10.08 -20.03
C GLY A 6 -11.70 -9.34 -19.44
N ASP A 7 -12.89 -9.64 -19.96
CA ASP A 7 -14.14 -8.91 -19.63
C ASP A 7 -14.51 -8.96 -18.13
N ARG A 8 -14.11 -10.02 -17.42
CA ARG A 8 -14.36 -10.13 -15.97
C ARG A 8 -13.45 -9.26 -15.11
N PHE A 9 -12.49 -8.52 -15.69
CA PHE A 9 -11.53 -7.76 -14.88
C PHE A 9 -12.23 -6.76 -13.96
N ASP A 10 -13.28 -6.09 -14.45
CA ASP A 10 -14.03 -5.10 -13.67
C ASP A 10 -14.92 -5.73 -12.58
N GLU A 11 -15.09 -7.06 -12.60
CA GLU A 11 -15.75 -7.83 -11.54
C GLU A 11 -14.75 -8.26 -10.44
N LEU A 12 -13.45 -8.10 -10.66
CA LEU A 12 -12.42 -8.53 -9.70
C LEU A 12 -12.17 -7.45 -8.65
N GLU A 13 -12.23 -7.85 -7.39
CA GLU A 13 -11.63 -7.09 -6.29
C GLU A 13 -10.18 -7.51 -6.11
N LEU A 14 -9.24 -6.66 -6.51
CA LEU A 14 -7.82 -6.97 -6.37
C LEU A 14 -7.33 -6.67 -4.96
N GLN A 15 -6.79 -7.72 -4.34
CA GLN A 15 -6.22 -7.68 -3.02
C GLN A 15 -4.71 -7.49 -3.04
N SER A 16 -4.19 -6.76 -2.05
CA SER A 16 -2.77 -6.79 -1.69
C SER A 16 -2.56 -6.94 -0.18
N LEU A 17 -1.63 -7.82 0.21
CA LEU A 17 -1.13 -7.90 1.57
C LEU A 17 -0.08 -6.81 1.75
N VAL A 18 -0.37 -5.85 2.62
CA VAL A 18 0.54 -4.79 3.02
C VAL A 18 1.27 -5.26 4.27
N GLY A 19 2.26 -6.12 4.06
CA GLY A 19 2.98 -6.80 5.15
C GLY A 19 3.82 -5.86 6.02
N PHE A 20 4.15 -4.66 5.54
CA PHE A 20 4.89 -3.66 6.29
C PHE A 20 4.12 -2.33 6.32
N VAL A 21 3.61 -1.97 7.50
CA VAL A 21 2.85 -0.74 7.74
C VAL A 21 3.54 0.03 8.85
N MET A 22 3.94 1.28 8.59
CA MET A 22 4.63 2.11 9.57
C MET A 22 4.35 3.59 9.37
N GLU A 23 3.73 4.23 10.36
CA GLU A 23 3.66 5.70 10.40
C GLU A 23 5.04 6.27 10.78
N THR A 24 5.55 7.20 9.98
CA THR A 24 6.86 7.85 10.22
C THR A 24 6.98 9.14 9.42
N ASP A 25 7.73 10.11 9.94
CA ASP A 25 8.17 11.30 9.21
C ASP A 25 9.51 11.09 8.47
N ASP A 26 10.18 9.97 8.71
CA ASP A 26 11.46 9.59 8.09
C ASP A 26 11.28 8.42 7.11
N VAL A 27 10.55 8.69 6.03
CA VAL A 27 10.30 7.72 4.96
C VAL A 27 11.61 7.26 4.30
N ALA A 28 12.61 8.14 4.21
CA ALA A 28 13.88 7.85 3.55
C ALA A 28 14.65 6.73 4.26
N SER A 29 14.78 6.81 5.59
CA SER A 29 15.43 5.77 6.37
C SER A 29 14.70 4.42 6.27
N THR A 30 13.37 4.44 6.32
CA THR A 30 12.56 3.23 6.14
C THR A 30 12.72 2.63 4.73
N ALA A 31 12.81 3.47 3.70
CA ALA A 31 13.01 3.03 2.32
C ALA A 31 14.35 2.30 2.14
N GLU A 32 15.43 2.84 2.71
CA GLU A 32 16.76 2.19 2.69
C GLU A 32 16.75 0.84 3.41
N MET A 33 16.06 0.75 4.55
CA MET A 33 15.90 -0.51 5.28
C MET A 33 15.16 -1.55 4.44
N MET A 34 14.04 -1.17 3.81
CA MET A 34 13.26 -2.07 2.97
C MET A 34 13.99 -2.45 1.68
N ALA A 35 14.75 -1.53 1.08
CA ALA A 35 15.61 -1.78 -0.06
C ALA A 35 16.61 -2.90 0.22
N GLY A 36 17.29 -2.83 1.38
CA GLY A 36 18.20 -3.89 1.82
C GLY A 36 17.50 -5.23 2.07
N ALA A 37 16.27 -5.22 2.58
CA ALA A 37 15.49 -6.43 2.83
C ALA A 37 14.98 -7.12 1.55
N PHE A 38 14.71 -6.33 0.49
CA PHE A 38 14.17 -6.82 -0.78
C PHE A 38 15.20 -6.94 -1.90
N ASP A 39 16.47 -6.58 -1.65
CA ASP A 39 17.54 -6.55 -2.64
C ASP A 39 17.16 -5.70 -3.88
N THR A 40 16.69 -4.48 -3.62
CA THR A 40 16.13 -3.55 -4.62
C THR A 40 16.50 -2.10 -4.27
N THR A 41 16.10 -1.11 -5.06
CA THR A 41 16.33 0.30 -4.73
C THR A 41 15.30 0.83 -3.71
N PRO A 42 15.62 1.89 -2.93
CA PRO A 42 14.65 2.53 -2.03
C PRO A 42 13.34 2.95 -2.72
N GLU A 43 13.44 3.44 -3.96
CA GLU A 43 12.28 3.85 -4.75
C GLU A 43 11.38 2.65 -5.10
N GLU A 44 11.96 1.55 -5.56
CA GLU A 44 11.23 0.31 -5.85
C GLU A 44 10.63 -0.31 -4.58
N ALA A 45 11.38 -0.28 -3.47
CA ALA A 45 10.93 -0.76 -2.17
C ALA A 45 9.72 0.02 -1.63
N LEU A 46 9.59 1.31 -1.95
CA LEU A 46 8.42 2.10 -1.60
C LEU A 46 7.28 1.96 -2.63
N ASP A 47 7.56 1.65 -3.89
CA ASP A 47 6.52 1.49 -4.92
C ASP A 47 5.76 0.16 -4.74
N THR A 48 6.40 -0.89 -4.21
CA THR A 48 5.76 -2.20 -4.02
C THR A 48 4.45 -2.13 -3.20
N PRO A 49 3.42 -2.92 -3.54
CA PRO A 49 2.18 -3.02 -2.75
C PRO A 49 2.37 -3.47 -1.29
N VAL A 50 3.49 -4.14 -0.97
CA VAL A 50 3.74 -4.76 0.34
C VAL A 50 4.13 -3.76 1.43
N VAL A 51 4.69 -2.60 1.05
CA VAL A 51 5.18 -1.57 1.97
C VAL A 51 4.23 -0.38 1.96
N LEU A 52 3.84 0.13 3.13
CA LEU A 52 3.05 1.35 3.26
C LEU A 52 3.57 2.15 4.44
N VAL A 53 4.35 3.18 4.13
CA VAL A 53 5.10 3.96 5.12
C VAL A 53 4.98 5.44 4.84
N GLY A 54 5.05 6.24 5.90
CA GLY A 54 4.96 7.70 5.86
C GLY A 54 3.92 8.24 6.82
N THR A 55 3.63 9.53 6.70
CA THR A 55 2.51 10.15 7.39
C THR A 55 1.19 9.54 6.95
N ILE A 56 0.13 9.68 7.75
CA ILE A 56 -1.21 9.22 7.38
C ILE A 56 -1.65 9.80 6.03
N ASP A 57 -1.27 11.05 5.71
CA ASP A 57 -1.60 11.69 4.42
C ASP A 57 -0.92 10.97 3.25
N GLU A 58 0.38 10.75 3.35
CA GLU A 58 1.15 10.04 2.33
C GLU A 58 0.66 8.60 2.15
N MET A 59 0.28 7.93 3.24
CA MET A 59 -0.30 6.59 3.18
C MET A 59 -1.62 6.59 2.41
N VAL A 60 -2.55 7.51 2.72
CA VAL A 60 -3.83 7.66 2.00
C VAL A 60 -3.60 7.89 0.51
N GLU A 61 -2.73 8.85 0.16
CA GLU A 61 -2.43 9.15 -1.23
C GLU A 61 -1.81 7.94 -1.95
N ARG A 62 -0.92 7.19 -1.28
CA ARG A 62 -0.29 6.01 -1.87
C ARG A 62 -1.30 4.92 -2.18
N LEU A 63 -2.28 4.70 -1.30
CA LEU A 63 -3.37 3.75 -1.55
C LEU A 63 -4.26 4.19 -2.71
N GLN A 64 -4.60 5.48 -2.79
CA GLN A 64 -5.35 6.03 -3.92
C GLN A 64 -4.60 5.89 -5.25
N ARG A 65 -3.29 6.15 -5.26
CA ARG A 65 -2.43 5.92 -6.44
C ARG A 65 -2.40 4.45 -6.85
N ARG A 66 -2.36 3.52 -5.89
CA ARG A 66 -2.43 2.07 -6.15
C ARG A 66 -3.77 1.65 -6.74
N ARG A 67 -4.88 2.19 -6.24
CA ARG A 67 -6.22 1.97 -6.82
C ARG A 67 -6.26 2.47 -8.27
N ALA A 68 -5.78 3.68 -8.55
CA ALA A 68 -5.77 4.23 -9.91
C ALA A 68 -4.85 3.46 -10.87
N ARG A 69 -3.64 3.09 -10.42
CA ARG A 69 -2.62 2.44 -11.27
C ARG A 69 -2.88 0.95 -11.47
N TRP A 70 -3.26 0.25 -10.40
CA TRP A 70 -3.30 -1.21 -10.36
C TRP A 70 -4.68 -1.80 -10.04
N ALA A 71 -5.70 -0.97 -9.79
CA ALA A 71 -7.03 -1.41 -9.35
C ALA A 71 -7.02 -2.20 -8.02
N LEU A 72 -5.99 -2.04 -7.19
CA LEU A 72 -5.98 -2.58 -5.83
C LEU A 72 -6.99 -1.80 -4.97
N SER A 73 -7.99 -2.49 -4.44
CA SER A 73 -9.07 -1.89 -3.63
C SER A 73 -9.27 -2.59 -2.28
N TYR A 74 -8.72 -3.79 -2.09
CA TYR A 74 -8.78 -4.50 -0.82
C TYR A 74 -7.38 -4.68 -0.25
N HIS A 75 -7.14 -4.23 0.97
CA HIS A 75 -5.81 -4.21 1.58
C HIS A 75 -5.84 -4.95 2.91
N VAL A 76 -4.94 -5.92 3.07
CA VAL A 76 -4.78 -6.66 4.32
C VAL A 76 -3.59 -6.07 5.05
N VAL A 77 -3.81 -5.63 6.28
CA VAL A 77 -2.77 -5.11 7.19
C VAL A 77 -2.62 -6.06 8.38
N PRO A 78 -1.46 -6.15 9.03
CA PRO A 78 -1.31 -6.99 10.21
C PRO A 78 -2.11 -6.41 11.39
N ILE A 79 -2.60 -7.29 12.26
CA ILE A 79 -3.52 -6.92 13.35
C ILE A 79 -2.88 -5.97 14.34
N GLU A 80 -1.55 -6.08 14.51
CA GLU A 80 -0.73 -5.25 15.37
C GLU A 80 -0.73 -3.77 14.95
N GLN A 81 -0.98 -3.48 13.67
CA GLN A 81 -1.06 -2.11 13.14
C GLN A 81 -2.50 -1.61 13.02
N MET A 82 -3.51 -2.37 13.45
CA MET A 82 -4.92 -2.01 13.28
C MET A 82 -5.26 -0.62 13.86
N GLU A 83 -4.81 -0.32 15.08
CA GLU A 83 -5.10 0.98 15.73
C GLU A 83 -4.39 2.13 15.03
N THR A 84 -3.09 1.99 14.73
CA THR A 84 -2.31 2.99 14.00
C THR A 84 -2.84 3.22 12.59
N PHE A 85 -3.43 2.20 11.97
CA PHE A 85 -3.99 2.29 10.63
C PHE A 85 -5.43 2.85 10.61
N ALA A 86 -6.12 2.89 11.74
CA ALA A 86 -7.51 3.36 11.82
C ALA A 86 -7.75 4.78 11.23
N PRO A 87 -6.85 5.77 11.41
CA PRO A 87 -7.00 7.08 10.77
C PRO A 87 -6.99 7.03 9.23
N VAL A 88 -6.20 6.12 8.63
CA VAL A 88 -6.19 5.92 7.17
C VAL A 88 -7.56 5.40 6.71
N VAL A 89 -8.11 4.42 7.43
CA VAL A 89 -9.45 3.89 7.16
C VAL A 89 -10.51 4.99 7.27
N ALA A 90 -10.46 5.81 8.33
CA ALA A 90 -11.41 6.90 8.53
C ALA A 90 -11.39 7.92 7.38
N ARG A 91 -10.21 8.19 6.80
CA ARG A 91 -10.07 9.10 5.64
C ARG A 91 -10.55 8.51 4.32
N LEU A 92 -10.49 7.19 4.16
CA LEU A 92 -10.93 6.50 2.95
C LEU A 92 -12.38 6.01 3.00
N ALA A 93 -12.98 5.95 4.18
CA ALA A 93 -14.36 5.53 4.35
C ALA A 93 -15.31 6.45 3.57
N GLY A 94 -16.13 5.85 2.70
CA GLY A 94 -17.09 6.58 1.87
C GLY A 94 -16.54 7.16 0.57
N THR A 95 -15.34 6.73 0.13
CA THR A 95 -14.69 7.16 -1.12
C THR A 95 -14.69 6.13 -2.25
#